data_AF-A0A7M3X861-F1
#
_entry.id   AF-A0A7M3X861-F1
#
_cell.length_a   1.000
_cell.length_b   1.000
_cell.length_c   1.000
_cell.angle_alpha   90.00
_cell.angle_beta   90.00
_cell.angle_gamma   90.00
#
_symmetry.space_group_name_H-M   'P 1'
#
loop_
_entity.id
_entity.type
_entity.pdbx_description
1 polymer ?
#
loop_
_entity_poly.entity_id
_entity_poly.type
_entity_poly.pdbx_seq_one_letter_code
_entity_poly.pdbx_strand_id
1 'polypeptide(L)'
;MEGLRDVEYLPEPSDRRIVSAVDPTVIGFQDEWRSETMGWAPLQVEPVVRYNRQRFSISGVVLFALLISLSVLMWQNQWLVVDLPAPKSEWAFEDTSIRGVQETGLTGEGVRV
;
A
#
# COMPACT_ATOMS: atom_id res chain seq x y z
N MET A 1 17.13 -8.98 28.11
CA MET A 1 18.14 -9.85 27.46
C MET A 1 19.18 -8.95 26.82
N GLU A 2 20.18 -8.49 27.58
CA GLU A 2 21.16 -7.47 27.15
C GLU A 2 22.51 -8.05 26.70
N GLY A 3 22.69 -9.37 26.73
CA GLY A 3 23.99 -10.02 26.52
C GLY A 3 24.31 -10.57 25.12
N LEU A 4 23.45 -10.36 24.10
CA LEU A 4 23.60 -10.97 22.76
C LEU A 4 23.66 -9.93 21.63
N ARG A 5 24.06 -8.69 21.94
CA ARG A 5 24.10 -7.60 20.95
C ARG A 5 25.27 -7.72 19.95
N ASP A 6 26.35 -8.37 20.36
CA ASP A 6 27.61 -8.45 19.60
C ASP A 6 27.86 -9.82 18.93
N VAL A 7 26.84 -10.68 18.86
CA VAL A 7 26.93 -11.96 18.15
C VAL A 7 26.15 -11.92 16.84
N GLU A 8 26.78 -12.42 15.79
CA GLU A 8 26.14 -12.66 14.50
C GLU A 8 25.53 -14.06 14.46
N TYR A 9 24.38 -14.21 13.82
CA TYR A 9 23.67 -15.50 13.74
C TYR A 9 23.89 -16.09 12.36
N LEU A 10 24.61 -17.21 12.32
CA LEU A 10 24.86 -17.97 11.10
C LEU A 10 23.92 -19.18 11.04
N PRO A 11 23.15 -19.36 9.97
CA PRO A 11 22.29 -20.53 9.83
C PRO A 11 23.14 -21.78 9.61
N GLU A 12 22.66 -22.97 10.00
CA GLU A 12 23.39 -24.19 9.65
C GLU A 12 23.25 -24.50 8.14
N PRO A 13 24.28 -25.08 7.51
CA PRO A 13 24.24 -25.42 6.08
C PRO A 13 23.19 -26.49 5.75
N SER A 14 22.86 -27.36 6.71
CA SER A 14 21.86 -28.42 6.60
C SER A 14 20.43 -27.94 6.92
N ASP A 15 20.27 -27.00 7.86
CA ASP A 15 18.95 -26.49 8.27
C ASP A 15 19.01 -24.99 8.61
N ARG A 16 18.32 -24.19 7.78
CA ARG A 16 18.25 -22.72 7.94
C ARG A 16 17.43 -22.26 9.14
N ARG A 17 16.72 -23.16 9.82
CA ARG A 17 15.91 -22.84 11.01
C ARG A 17 16.73 -22.84 12.29
N ILE A 18 17.88 -23.52 12.28
CA ILE A 18 18.82 -23.57 13.40
C ILE A 18 19.90 -22.53 13.14
N VAL A 19 20.20 -21.71 14.16
CA VAL A 19 21.15 -20.60 14.06
C VAL A 19 22.19 -20.71 15.16
N SER A 20 23.45 -20.68 14.75
CA SER A 20 24.61 -20.65 15.65
C SER A 20 25.01 -19.19 15.91
N ALA A 21 25.27 -18.87 17.17
CA ALA A 21 25.83 -17.57 17.55
C ALA A 21 27.35 -17.60 17.33
N VAL A 22 27.85 -16.69 16.51
CA VAL A 22 29.27 -16.58 16.16
C VAL A 22 29.77 -15.18 16.47
N ASP A 23 31.02 -15.07 16.89
CA ASP A 23 31.71 -13.80 17.02
C ASP A 23 31.95 -13.21 15.61
N PRO A 24 31.47 -11.99 15.31
CA PRO A 24 31.59 -11.38 13.99
C PRO A 24 33.05 -11.19 13.55
N THR A 25 34.01 -11.16 14.48
CA THR A 25 35.44 -11.02 14.16
C THR A 25 36.07 -12.28 13.55
N VAL A 26 35.38 -13.43 13.62
CA VAL A 26 35.89 -14.74 13.17
C VAL A 26 35.38 -15.10 11.76
N ILE A 27 34.42 -14.35 11.22
CA ILE A 27 33.80 -14.64 9.93
C ILE A 27 34.84 -14.47 8.80
N GLY A 28 35.10 -15.56 8.07
CA GLY A 28 35.98 -15.60 6.89
C GLY A 28 37.45 -15.94 7.14
N PHE A 29 37.93 -16.03 8.39
CA PHE A 29 39.37 -16.28 8.64
C PHE A 29 39.78 -17.75 8.43
N GLN A 30 38.84 -18.70 8.46
CA GLN A 30 39.17 -20.14 8.41
C GLN A 30 38.95 -20.81 7.06
N ASP A 31 38.27 -20.17 6.11
CA ASP A 31 37.87 -20.86 4.88
C ASP A 31 39.04 -21.11 3.93
N GLU A 32 39.94 -20.13 3.82
CA GLU A 32 41.12 -20.23 2.96
C GLU A 32 42.11 -21.27 3.50
N TRP A 33 42.48 -21.17 4.77
CA TRP A 33 43.41 -22.11 5.43
C TRP A 33 42.90 -23.55 5.47
N ARG A 34 41.60 -23.76 5.71
CA ARG A 34 41.01 -25.12 5.76
C ARG A 34 40.87 -25.73 4.37
N SER A 35 40.53 -24.94 3.36
CA SER A 35 40.42 -25.41 1.98
C SER A 35 41.79 -25.83 1.43
N GLU A 36 42.84 -25.08 1.74
CA GLU A 36 44.23 -25.38 1.35
C GLU A 36 44.77 -26.63 2.07
N THR A 37 44.50 -26.78 3.36
CA THR A 37 45.02 -27.90 4.16
C THR A 37 44.25 -29.20 3.93
N MET A 38 42.92 -29.14 3.73
CA MET A 38 42.06 -30.32 3.68
C MET A 38 41.63 -30.75 2.27
N GLY A 39 41.91 -29.94 1.23
CA GLY A 39 41.55 -30.25 -0.16
C GLY A 39 40.04 -30.29 -0.45
N TRP A 40 39.21 -29.84 0.50
CA TRP A 40 37.76 -29.75 0.38
C TRP A 40 37.31 -28.31 0.67
N ALA A 41 36.57 -27.70 -0.26
CA ALA A 41 36.01 -26.37 -0.07
C ALA A 41 34.70 -26.47 0.76
N PRO A 42 34.63 -25.88 1.98
CA PRO A 42 33.39 -25.87 2.74
C PRO A 42 32.31 -25.05 2.02
N LEU A 43 31.05 -25.43 2.20
CA LEU A 43 29.90 -24.67 1.73
C LEU A 43 29.87 -23.33 2.45
N GLN A 44 30.01 -22.26 1.70
CA GLN A 44 29.91 -20.89 2.19
C GLN A 44 28.47 -20.63 2.66
N VAL A 45 28.33 -20.31 3.94
CA VAL A 45 27.02 -19.98 4.52
C VAL A 45 26.88 -18.47 4.55
N GLU A 46 25.86 -17.95 3.86
CA GLU A 46 25.55 -16.54 3.91
C GLU A 46 24.84 -16.18 5.23
N PRO A 47 25.23 -15.07 5.90
CA PRO A 47 24.58 -14.63 7.13
C PRO A 47 23.11 -14.28 6.87
N VAL A 48 22.25 -14.50 7.87
CA VAL A 48 20.84 -14.13 7.77
C VAL A 48 20.73 -12.61 7.74
N VAL A 49 20.38 -12.06 6.58
CA VAL A 49 20.12 -10.63 6.41
C VAL A 49 19.03 -10.22 7.39
N ARG A 50 19.40 -9.50 8.45
CA ARG A 50 18.43 -8.92 9.38
C ARG A 50 17.61 -7.91 8.59
N TYR A 51 16.35 -8.25 8.30
CA TYR A 51 15.40 -7.28 7.76
C TYR A 51 15.25 -6.20 8.82
N ASN A 52 15.91 -5.06 8.61
CA ASN A 52 15.81 -3.92 9.49
C ASN A 52 14.32 -3.56 9.52
N ARG A 53 13.65 -3.82 10.65
CA ARG A 53 12.24 -3.47 10.84
C ARG A 53 12.14 -1.98 10.60
N GLN A 54 11.68 -1.63 9.41
CA GLN A 54 11.64 -0.26 8.92
C GLN A 54 10.89 0.56 9.97
N ARG A 55 11.64 1.40 10.69
CA ARG A 55 11.09 2.18 11.78
C ARG A 55 10.00 3.05 11.16
N PHE A 56 8.78 2.93 11.69
CA PHE A 56 7.66 3.76 11.28
C PHE A 56 8.13 5.22 11.19
N SER A 57 8.20 5.75 9.98
CA SER A 57 8.69 7.12 9.80
C SER A 57 7.57 8.08 10.16
N ILE A 58 7.80 8.92 11.15
CA ILE A 58 6.85 9.96 11.59
C ILE A 58 6.44 10.84 10.39
N SER A 59 7.36 11.09 9.46
CA SER A 59 7.08 11.83 8.23
C SER A 59 6.02 11.16 7.35
N GLY A 60 5.99 9.83 7.28
CA GLY A 60 4.99 9.09 6.51
C GLY A 60 3.60 9.21 7.12
N VAL A 61 3.50 9.18 8.45
CA VAL A 61 2.24 9.37 9.17
C VAL A 61 1.71 10.80 8.97
N VAL A 62 2.58 11.80 9.04
CA VAL A 62 2.20 13.20 8.80
C VAL A 62 1.72 13.41 7.37
N LEU A 63 2.44 12.88 6.38
CA LEU A 63 2.04 12.97 4.96
C LEU A 63 0.68 12.31 4.74
N PHE A 64 0.48 11.12 5.31
CA PHE A 64 -0.78 10.38 5.20
C PHE A 64 -1.96 11.15 5.83
N ALA A 65 -1.77 11.73 7.01
CA ALA A 65 -2.77 12.56 7.66
C ALA A 65 -3.14 13.79 6.82
N LEU A 66 -2.15 14.42 6.18
CA LEU A 66 -2.34 15.57 5.30
C LEU A 66 -3.17 15.20 4.07
N LEU A 67 -2.87 14.05 3.44
CA LEU A 67 -3.64 13.54 2.30
C LEU A 67 -5.10 13.24 2.67
N ILE A 68 -5.35 12.62 3.83
CA ILE A 68 -6.71 12.37 4.31
C ILE A 68 -7.45 13.68 4.55
N SER A 69 -6.80 14.64 5.22
CA SER A 69 -7.42 15.94 5.49
C SER A 69 -7.79 16.66 4.19
N LEU A 70 -6.92 16.62 3.18
CA LEU A 70 -7.19 17.22 1.89
C LEU A 70 -8.35 16.53 1.18
N SER A 71 -8.40 15.20 1.20
CA SER A 71 -9.49 14.42 0.60
C SER A 71 -10.84 14.75 1.22
N VAL A 72 -10.92 14.88 2.56
CA VAL A 72 -12.15 15.27 3.26
C VAL A 72 -12.60 16.69 2.88
N LEU A 73 -11.66 17.63 2.76
CA LEU A 73 -11.96 18.99 2.31
C LEU A 73 -12.51 19.02 0.88
N MET A 74 -11.90 18.26 -0.04
CA MET A 74 -12.41 18.16 -1.42
C MET A 74 -13.83 17.58 -1.47
N TRP A 75 -14.13 16.60 -0.62
CA TRP A 75 -15.47 16.01 -0.51
C TRP A 75 -16.50 17.01 0.01
N GLN A 76 -16.22 17.70 1.13
CA GLN A 76 -17.14 18.70 1.69
C GLN A 76 -17.45 19.82 0.70
N ASN A 77 -16.44 20.26 -0.05
CA ASN A 77 -16.60 21.37 -0.98
C ASN A 77 -17.20 20.96 -2.33
N GLN A 78 -17.67 19.71 -2.46
CA GLN A 78 -18.27 19.15 -3.68
C GLN A 78 -17.40 19.31 -4.93
N TRP A 79 -16.07 19.48 -4.77
CA TRP A 79 -15.14 19.61 -5.90
C TRP A 79 -15.07 18.37 -6.78
N LEU A 80 -15.54 17.24 -6.23
CA LEU A 80 -15.59 15.95 -6.89
C LEU A 80 -16.98 15.64 -7.46
N VAL A 81 -17.97 16.51 -7.25
CA VAL A 81 -19.33 16.30 -7.74
C VAL A 81 -19.47 16.98 -9.11
N VAL A 82 -19.52 16.14 -10.13
CA VAL A 82 -19.97 16.55 -11.46
C VAL A 82 -21.48 16.67 -11.39
N ASP A 83 -22.00 17.87 -11.60
CA ASP A 83 -23.44 18.09 -11.71
C ASP A 83 -23.92 17.39 -12.98
N LEU A 84 -24.44 16.18 -12.81
CA LEU A 84 -24.99 15.40 -13.91
C LEU A 84 -26.39 15.99 -14.17
N PRO A 85 -26.63 16.62 -15.33
CA PRO A 85 -27.96 17.09 -15.64
C PRO A 85 -28.92 15.90 -15.53
N ALA A 86 -30.00 16.07 -14.76
CA ALA A 86 -31.00 15.03 -14.61
C ALA A 86 -31.42 14.55 -16.01
N PRO A 87 -31.53 13.23 -16.23
CA PRO A 87 -31.96 12.72 -17.52
C PRO A 87 -33.32 13.34 -17.81
N LYS A 88 -33.40 14.14 -18.88
CA LYS A 88 -34.68 14.66 -19.34
C LYS A 88 -35.52 13.44 -19.69
N SER A 89 -36.60 13.21 -18.96
CA SER A 89 -37.52 12.08 -19.16
C SER A 89 -38.35 12.27 -20.43
N GLU A 90 -37.69 12.48 -21.57
CA GLU A 90 -38.33 12.70 -22.88
C GLU A 90 -39.27 11.52 -23.22
N TRP A 91 -38.95 10.31 -22.76
CA TRP A 91 -39.80 9.12 -22.90
C TRP A 91 -41.22 9.32 -22.34
N ALA A 92 -41.39 10.05 -21.24
CA ALA A 92 -42.70 10.29 -20.63
C ALA A 92 -43.49 11.36 -21.40
N PHE A 93 -42.79 12.31 -22.02
CA PHE A 93 -43.40 13.34 -22.85
C PHE A 93 -43.84 12.78 -24.21
N GLU A 94 -43.10 11.81 -24.77
CA GLU A 94 -43.46 11.09 -25.99
C GLU A 94 -44.70 10.21 -25.77
N ASP A 95 -44.71 9.39 -24.72
CA ASP A 95 -45.83 8.47 -24.44
C ASP A 95 -47.15 9.20 -24.18
N THR A 96 -47.08 10.36 -23.52
CA THR A 96 -48.26 11.18 -23.20
C THR A 96 -48.60 12.20 -24.29
N SER A 97 -47.74 12.38 -25.29
CA SER A 97 -47.84 13.42 -26.34
C SER A 97 -48.07 14.85 -25.80
N ILE A 98 -47.70 15.08 -24.53
CA ILE A 98 -48.05 16.32 -23.80
C ILE A 98 -47.27 17.53 -24.34
N ARG A 99 -46.15 17.28 -25.04
CA ARG A 99 -45.37 18.27 -25.79
C ARG A 99 -46.22 19.03 -26.81
N GLY A 100 -47.06 18.32 -27.58
CA GLY A 100 -47.93 18.96 -28.57
C GLY A 100 -48.97 19.87 -27.91
N VAL A 101 -49.46 19.50 -26.73
CA VAL A 101 -50.42 20.29 -25.94
C VAL A 101 -49.73 21.54 -25.36
N GLN A 102 -48.50 21.40 -24.87
CA GLN A 102 -47.70 22.53 -24.40
C GLN A 102 -47.31 23.50 -25.54
N GLU A 103 -47.04 23.00 -26.74
CA GLU A 103 -46.77 23.82 -27.94
C GLU A 103 -47.97 24.67 -28.36
N THR A 104 -49.20 24.23 -28.03
CA THR A 104 -50.42 25.03 -28.19
C THR A 104 -50.66 26.05 -27.06
N GLY A 105 -49.70 26.20 -26.13
CA GLY A 105 -49.73 27.19 -25.05
C GLY A 105 -50.35 26.71 -23.73
N LEU A 106 -50.71 25.42 -23.63
CA LEU A 106 -51.31 24.84 -22.43
C LEU A 106 -50.21 24.26 -21.53
N THR A 107 -49.60 25.13 -20.72
CA THR A 107 -48.47 24.79 -19.84
C THR A 107 -48.86 24.36 -18.43
N GLY A 108 -50.14 24.52 -18.06
CA GLY A 108 -50.62 24.28 -16.70
C GLY A 108 -50.40 25.45 -15.73
N GLU A 109 -49.93 26.60 -16.22
CA GLU A 109 -49.79 27.83 -15.44
C GLU A 109 -51.15 28.22 -14.82
N GLY A 110 -51.21 28.34 -13.49
CA GLY A 110 -52.42 28.73 -12.75
C GLY A 110 -53.37 27.60 -12.34
N VAL A 111 -53.06 26.34 -12.66
CA VAL A 111 -53.83 25.19 -12.18
C VAL A 111 -53.27 24.71 -10.84
N ARG A 112 -54.10 24.69 -9.79
CA ARG A 112 -53.77 23.97 -8.53
C ARG A 112 -54.29 22.56 -8.62
N VAL A 113 -53.40 21.60 -8.34
CA VAL A 113 -53.68 20.17 -8.32
C VAL A 113 -53.75 19.71 -6.86
#